data_AF-A0A453S7T3-F1
#
_entry.id   AF-A0A453S7T3-F1
#
_cell.length_a   1.000
_cell.length_b   1.000
_cell.length_c   1.000
_cell.angle_alpha   90.00
_cell.angle_beta   90.00
_cell.angle_gamma   90.00
#
_symmetry.space_group_name_H-M   'P 1'
#
loop_
_entity.id
_entity.type
_entity.pdbx_description
1 polymer ?
#
loop_
_entity_poly.entity_id
_entity_poly.type
_entity_poly.pdbx_seq_one_letter_code
_entity_poly.pdbx_strand_id
1 'polypeptide(L)'
;KPESVSKMLVNQMLLCYGSIFACQDNTAKIRLLNNIDQCLKAGKKYSWYMFLVSNACVALLSGLKELLTLRGAQSLPTDIFSMIQSIFKGILGESEISTAQRRAACEGLGLLARTGNDIFTARMARSLLGELVTPVDLSYAASVALSLGC
;
A
#
# COMPACT_ATOMS: atom_id res chain seq x y z
N LYS A 1 -18.95 -2.96 20.71
CA LYS A 1 -20.11 -2.19 20.20
C LYS A 1 -20.24 -2.52 18.71
N PRO A 2 -21.42 -2.90 18.20
CA PRO A 2 -21.58 -3.26 16.79
C PRO A 2 -21.22 -2.08 15.88
N GLU A 3 -20.59 -2.39 14.74
CA GLU A 3 -20.16 -1.40 13.77
C GLU A 3 -21.37 -0.76 13.08
N SER A 4 -21.32 0.53 12.78
CA SER A 4 -22.45 1.20 12.13
C SER A 4 -22.61 0.70 10.69
N VAL A 5 -23.85 0.63 10.20
CA VAL A 5 -24.16 0.23 8.81
C VAL A 5 -23.39 1.08 7.80
N SER A 6 -23.23 2.38 8.07
CA SER A 6 -22.45 3.30 7.24
C SER A 6 -20.98 2.90 7.15
N LYS A 7 -20.34 2.59 8.29
CA LYS A 7 -18.93 2.18 8.31
C LYS A 7 -18.72 0.82 7.62
N MET A 8 -19.63 -0.11 7.85
CA MET A 8 -19.64 -1.41 7.16
C MET A 8 -19.73 -1.23 5.64
N LEU A 9 -20.62 -0.36 5.15
CA LEU A 9 -20.77 -0.08 3.72
C LEU A 9 -19.48 0.47 3.11
N VAL A 10 -18.82 1.43 3.77
CA VAL A 10 -17.54 1.98 3.31
C VAL A 10 -16.47 0.89 3.21
N ASN A 11 -16.36 0.03 4.23
CA ASN A 11 -15.42 -1.10 4.18
C ASN A 11 -15.69 -2.02 2.98
N GLN A 12 -16.95 -2.38 2.74
CA GLN A 12 -17.33 -3.21 1.59
C GLN A 12 -17.03 -2.52 0.24
N MET A 13 -17.25 -1.21 0.14
CA MET A 13 -16.90 -0.45 -1.06
C MET A 13 -15.39 -0.44 -1.32
N LEU A 14 -14.56 -0.31 -0.28
CA LEU A 14 -13.10 -0.36 -0.42
C LEU A 14 -12.58 -1.75 -0.80
N LEU A 15 -13.20 -2.81 -0.29
CA LEU A 15 -12.88 -4.18 -0.70
C LEU A 15 -13.27 -4.41 -2.16
N CYS A 16 -14.46 -3.97 -2.56
CA CYS A 16 -14.94 -4.01 -3.95
C CYS A 16 -14.02 -3.24 -4.89
N TYR A 17 -13.54 -2.06 -4.48
CA TYR A 17 -12.53 -1.31 -5.23
C TYR A 17 -11.28 -2.15 -5.49
N GLY A 18 -10.78 -2.88 -4.49
CA GLY A 18 -9.65 -3.79 -4.65
C GLY A 18 -9.91 -4.86 -5.73
N SER A 19 -11.10 -5.46 -5.72
CA SER A 19 -11.50 -6.43 -6.74
C SER A 19 -11.58 -5.82 -8.15
N ILE A 20 -12.17 -4.63 -8.27
CA ILE A 20 -12.23 -3.88 -9.53
C ILE A 20 -10.81 -3.64 -10.05
N PHE A 21 -9.92 -3.12 -9.20
CA PHE A 21 -8.52 -2.84 -9.54
C PHE A 21 -7.80 -4.09 -10.06
N ALA A 22 -7.99 -5.25 -9.43
CA ALA A 22 -7.35 -6.49 -9.83
C ALA A 22 -7.76 -6.96 -11.25
N CYS A 23 -9.03 -6.75 -11.60
CA CYS A 23 -9.63 -7.14 -12.88
C CYS A 23 -9.37 -6.15 -14.03
N GLN A 24 -8.93 -4.91 -13.74
CA GLN A 24 -8.70 -3.90 -14.78
C GLN A 24 -7.51 -4.23 -15.71
N ASP A 25 -7.44 -3.57 -16.87
CA ASP A 25 -6.22 -3.53 -17.69
C ASP A 25 -5.13 -2.65 -17.04
N ASN A 26 -3.90 -2.68 -17.56
CA ASN A 26 -2.78 -1.96 -16.95
C ASN A 26 -2.94 -0.43 -17.01
N THR A 27 -3.57 0.11 -18.06
CA THR A 27 -3.82 1.55 -18.18
C THR A 27 -4.79 2.02 -17.10
N ALA A 28 -5.88 1.28 -16.92
CA ALA A 28 -6.86 1.57 -15.87
C ALA A 28 -6.25 1.41 -14.46
N LYS A 29 -5.42 0.37 -14.22
CA LYS A 29 -4.70 0.24 -12.94
C LYS A 29 -3.80 1.45 -12.64
N ILE A 30 -3.02 1.91 -13.61
CA ILE A 30 -2.15 3.09 -13.45
C ILE A 30 -2.98 4.34 -13.11
N ARG A 31 -4.11 4.56 -13.81
CA ARG A 31 -5.02 5.68 -13.50
C ARG A 31 -5.56 5.61 -12.08
N LEU A 32 -6.00 4.42 -11.64
CA LEU A 32 -6.49 4.20 -10.28
C LEU A 32 -5.43 4.48 -9.22
N LEU A 33 -4.18 4.02 -9.43
CA LEU A 33 -3.07 4.30 -8.52
C LEU A 33 -2.71 5.78 -8.48
N ASN A 34 -2.68 6.45 -9.63
CA ASN A 34 -2.46 7.90 -9.69
C ASN A 34 -3.55 8.67 -8.91
N ASN A 35 -4.81 8.25 -9.01
CA ASN A 35 -5.89 8.88 -8.26
C ASN A 35 -5.67 8.72 -6.75
N ILE A 36 -5.29 7.52 -6.28
CA ILE A 36 -4.99 7.28 -4.86
C ILE A 36 -3.82 8.17 -4.41
N ASP A 37 -2.72 8.20 -5.15
CA ASP A 37 -1.54 9.01 -4.83
C ASP A 37 -1.87 10.52 -4.78
N GLN A 38 -2.63 11.02 -5.75
CA GLN A 38 -3.09 12.41 -5.77
C GLN A 38 -4.03 12.72 -4.60
N CYS A 39 -4.96 11.81 -4.27
CA CYS A 39 -5.82 11.96 -3.11
C CYS A 39 -4.99 12.06 -1.83
N LEU A 40 -3.99 11.19 -1.63
CA LEU A 40 -3.12 11.22 -0.45
C LEU A 40 -2.36 12.55 -0.37
N LYS A 41 -1.76 13.00 -1.48
CA LYS A 41 -1.04 14.28 -1.55
C LYS A 41 -1.93 15.48 -1.25
N ALA A 42 -3.11 15.55 -1.87
CA ALA A 42 -4.06 16.65 -1.66
C ALA A 42 -4.75 16.57 -0.28
N GLY A 43 -4.84 15.37 0.29
CA GLY A 43 -5.51 15.06 1.55
C GLY A 43 -4.80 15.60 2.78
N LYS A 44 -3.46 15.76 2.72
CA LYS A 44 -2.61 16.13 3.88
C LYS A 44 -3.07 17.37 4.65
N LYS A 45 -3.69 18.32 3.96
CA LYS A 45 -4.16 19.59 4.57
C LYS A 45 -5.46 19.45 5.37
N TYR A 46 -6.14 18.30 5.30
CA TYR A 46 -7.44 18.10 5.93
C TYR A 46 -7.33 17.28 7.21
N SER A 47 -8.17 17.60 8.20
CA SER A 47 -8.22 16.89 9.48
C SER A 47 -8.60 15.40 9.37
N TRP A 48 -9.24 15.01 8.27
CA TRP A 48 -9.64 13.64 8.00
C TRP A 48 -8.59 12.83 7.22
N TYR A 49 -7.38 13.36 7.01
CA TYR A 49 -6.31 12.71 6.25
C TYR A 49 -6.03 11.26 6.70
N MET A 50 -6.05 10.98 8.01
CA MET A 50 -5.81 9.62 8.51
C MET A 50 -6.90 8.62 8.14
N PHE A 51 -8.15 9.06 7.94
CA PHE A 51 -9.19 8.20 7.38
C PHE A 51 -8.90 7.88 5.91
N LEU A 52 -8.41 8.86 5.14
CA LEU A 52 -8.00 8.64 3.77
C LEU A 52 -6.82 7.65 3.67
N VAL A 53 -5.80 7.80 4.52
CA VAL A 53 -4.67 6.84 4.60
C VAL A 53 -5.18 5.43 4.90
N SER A 54 -6.11 5.29 5.85
CA SER A 54 -6.72 3.99 6.16
C SER A 54 -7.46 3.39 4.95
N ASN A 55 -8.23 4.21 4.24
CA ASN A 55 -8.97 3.78 3.06
C ASN A 55 -8.04 3.35 1.93
N ALA A 56 -6.97 4.10 1.67
CA ALA A 56 -5.94 3.76 0.70
C ALA A 56 -5.26 2.43 1.05
N CYS A 57 -4.90 2.21 2.31
CA CYS A 57 -4.33 0.94 2.79
C CYS A 57 -5.27 -0.23 2.51
N VAL A 58 -6.57 -0.12 2.87
CA VAL A 58 -7.56 -1.19 2.66
C VAL A 58 -7.73 -1.48 1.17
N ALA A 59 -7.92 -0.43 0.36
CA ALA A 59 -8.15 -0.55 -1.08
C ALA A 59 -6.95 -1.23 -1.79
N LEU A 60 -5.73 -0.78 -1.50
CA LEU A 60 -4.50 -1.31 -2.11
C LEU A 60 -4.20 -2.74 -1.65
N LEU A 61 -4.33 -3.03 -0.35
CA LEU A 61 -4.11 -4.39 0.17
C LEU A 61 -5.12 -5.37 -0.39
N SER A 62 -6.40 -4.99 -0.44
CA SER A 62 -7.44 -5.82 -1.04
C SER A 62 -7.13 -6.09 -2.51
N GLY A 63 -6.74 -5.05 -3.27
CA GLY A 63 -6.35 -5.18 -4.66
C GLY A 63 -5.14 -6.09 -4.87
N LEU A 64 -4.09 -5.95 -4.07
CA LEU A 64 -2.90 -6.82 -4.13
C LEU A 64 -3.21 -8.28 -3.82
N LYS A 65 -4.04 -8.53 -2.80
CA LYS A 65 -4.48 -9.88 -2.43
C LYS A 65 -5.35 -10.50 -3.51
N GLU A 66 -6.25 -9.74 -4.11
CA GLU A 66 -7.08 -10.23 -5.19
C GLU A 66 -6.27 -10.50 -6.48
N LEU A 67 -5.30 -9.63 -6.80
CA LEU A 67 -4.36 -9.85 -7.90
C LEU A 67 -3.59 -11.17 -7.74
N LEU A 68 -3.16 -11.45 -6.51
CA LEU A 68 -2.51 -12.71 -6.14
C LEU A 68 -3.41 -13.92 -6.39
N THR A 69 -4.68 -13.82 -6.02
CA THR A 69 -5.67 -14.89 -6.20
C THR A 69 -6.01 -15.11 -7.68
N LEU A 70 -6.26 -14.03 -8.43
CA LEU A 70 -6.78 -14.10 -9.80
C LEU A 70 -5.72 -14.43 -10.86
N ARG A 71 -4.49 -13.92 -10.70
CA ARG A 71 -3.50 -13.94 -11.79
C ARG A 71 -2.46 -15.03 -11.70
N GLY A 72 -2.49 -15.88 -10.68
CA GLY A 72 -1.63 -17.08 -10.58
C GLY A 72 -0.22 -16.84 -11.13
N ALA A 73 0.59 -16.03 -10.43
CA ALA A 73 1.97 -15.71 -10.79
C ALA A 73 2.22 -14.92 -12.10
N GLN A 74 1.21 -14.41 -12.81
CA GLN A 74 1.47 -13.39 -13.85
C GLN A 74 1.92 -12.08 -13.19
N SER A 75 3.22 -11.79 -13.31
CA SER A 75 3.85 -10.56 -12.81
C SER A 75 3.15 -9.34 -13.37
N LEU A 76 2.78 -8.40 -12.48
CA LEU A 76 2.44 -7.06 -12.91
C LEU A 76 3.66 -6.39 -13.57
N PRO A 77 3.44 -5.44 -14.49
CA PRO A 77 4.50 -4.57 -14.97
C PRO A 77 5.22 -3.89 -13.79
N THR A 78 6.54 -3.76 -13.91
CA THR A 78 7.40 -3.15 -12.89
C THR A 78 6.97 -1.72 -12.53
N ASP A 79 6.38 -0.98 -13.46
CA ASP A 79 5.88 0.37 -13.23
C ASP A 79 4.73 0.38 -12.21
N ILE A 80 3.80 -0.57 -12.33
CA ILE A 80 2.68 -0.71 -11.37
C ILE A 80 3.21 -1.09 -9.99
N PHE A 81 4.16 -2.03 -9.91
CA PHE A 81 4.80 -2.37 -8.63
C PHE A 81 5.53 -1.18 -8.01
N SER A 82 6.24 -0.39 -8.81
CA SER A 82 6.96 0.81 -8.35
C SER A 82 6.00 1.89 -7.83
N MET A 83 4.85 2.07 -8.47
CA MET A 83 3.82 2.99 -8.00
C MET A 83 3.23 2.55 -6.65
N ILE A 84 2.87 1.27 -6.51
CA ILE A 84 2.32 0.75 -5.25
C ILE A 84 3.37 0.84 -4.13
N GLN A 85 4.62 0.50 -4.42
CA GLN A 85 5.75 0.66 -3.50
C GLN A 85 5.87 2.12 -3.05
N SER A 86 5.83 3.08 -3.98
CA SER A 86 5.93 4.51 -3.68
C SER A 86 4.79 4.97 -2.76
N ILE A 87 3.56 4.50 -2.97
CA ILE A 87 2.42 4.86 -2.13
C ILE A 87 2.60 4.32 -0.71
N PHE A 88 2.94 3.04 -0.54
CA PHE A 88 3.14 2.47 0.80
C PHE A 88 4.32 3.08 1.54
N LYS A 89 5.42 3.36 0.85
CA LYS A 89 6.56 4.11 1.43
C LYS A 89 6.15 5.52 1.85
N GLY A 90 5.38 6.21 1.01
CA GLY A 90 4.83 7.52 1.33
C GLY A 90 3.97 7.49 2.61
N ILE A 91 3.13 6.46 2.75
CA ILE A 91 2.33 6.24 3.97
C ILE A 91 3.23 5.99 5.18
N LEU A 92 4.26 5.15 5.08
CA LEU A 92 5.19 4.88 6.18
C LEU A 92 5.97 6.12 6.63
N GLY A 93 6.21 7.07 5.72
CA GLY A 93 6.89 8.33 6.01
C GLY A 93 6.00 9.39 6.67
N GLU A 94 4.71 9.13 6.87
CA GLU A 94 3.82 10.03 7.61
C GLU A 94 4.06 9.91 9.12
N SER A 95 4.11 11.04 9.84
CA SER A 95 4.44 11.07 11.28
C SER A 95 3.33 10.51 12.18
N GLU A 96 2.07 10.75 11.82
CA GLU A 96 0.90 10.49 12.68
C GLU A 96 0.13 9.21 12.29
N ILE A 97 0.78 8.25 11.64
CA ILE A 97 0.10 7.00 11.28
C ILE A 97 -0.09 6.08 12.48
N SER A 98 -1.27 5.48 12.54
CA SER A 98 -1.60 4.42 13.49
C SER A 98 -0.83 3.13 13.23
N THR A 99 -0.71 2.29 14.26
CA THR A 99 -0.13 0.94 14.16
C THR A 99 -0.79 0.09 13.08
N ALA A 100 -2.11 0.24 12.89
CA ALA A 100 -2.86 -0.50 11.86
C ALA A 100 -2.46 -0.07 10.44
N GLN A 101 -2.32 1.23 10.19
CA GLN A 101 -1.87 1.75 8.89
C GLN A 101 -0.42 1.36 8.60
N ARG A 102 0.45 1.46 9.61
CA ARG A 102 1.86 1.06 9.53
C ARG A 102 1.97 -0.42 9.17
N ARG A 103 1.26 -1.29 9.90
CA ARG A 103 1.20 -2.73 9.61
C ARG A 103 0.66 -2.98 8.19
N ALA A 104 -0.39 -2.29 7.79
CA ALA A 104 -0.97 -2.45 6.46
C ALA A 104 0.03 -2.07 5.35
N ALA A 105 0.77 -0.99 5.51
CA ALA A 105 1.79 -0.59 4.55
C ALA A 105 2.95 -1.61 4.49
N CYS A 106 3.40 -2.11 5.64
CA CYS A 106 4.44 -3.15 5.69
C CYS A 106 3.97 -4.46 5.04
N GLU A 107 2.74 -4.89 5.32
CA GLU A 107 2.15 -6.08 4.69
C GLU A 107 2.07 -5.89 3.18
N GLY A 108 1.69 -4.70 2.70
CA GLY A 108 1.66 -4.36 1.27
C GLY A 108 3.03 -4.45 0.61
N LEU A 109 4.06 -3.89 1.25
CA LEU A 109 5.44 -4.00 0.77
C LEU A 109 5.94 -5.45 0.77
N GLY A 110 5.62 -6.24 1.80
CA GLY A 110 5.94 -7.68 1.83
C GLY A 110 5.24 -8.47 0.72
N LEU A 111 3.97 -8.15 0.42
CA LEU A 111 3.25 -8.75 -0.71
C LEU A 111 3.88 -8.38 -2.06
N LEU A 112 4.34 -7.14 -2.22
CA LEU A 112 5.09 -6.73 -3.41
C LEU A 112 6.41 -7.50 -3.52
N ALA A 113 7.15 -7.69 -2.42
CA ALA A 113 8.40 -8.46 -2.42
C ALA A 113 8.18 -9.90 -2.88
N ARG A 114 7.06 -10.51 -2.48
CA ARG A 114 6.71 -11.89 -2.81
C ARG A 114 6.19 -12.06 -4.24
N THR A 115 5.63 -11.00 -4.83
CA THR A 115 5.01 -11.04 -6.17
C THR A 115 5.88 -10.47 -7.27
N GLY A 116 6.82 -9.59 -6.90
CA GLY A 116 7.82 -9.06 -7.81
C GLY A 116 8.84 -10.12 -8.21
N ASN A 117 9.55 -9.86 -9.30
CA ASN A 117 10.71 -10.64 -9.68
C ASN A 117 11.92 -10.33 -8.77
N ASP A 118 12.93 -11.18 -8.81
CA ASP A 118 14.12 -11.05 -7.96
C ASP A 118 14.80 -9.68 -8.08
N ILE A 119 14.83 -9.12 -9.30
CA ILE A 119 15.42 -7.81 -9.58
C ILE A 119 14.64 -6.70 -8.87
N PHE A 120 13.30 -6.72 -8.98
CA PHE A 120 12.43 -5.76 -8.30
C PHE A 120 12.57 -5.87 -6.79
N THR A 121 12.51 -7.09 -6.26
CA THR A 121 12.61 -7.35 -4.82
C THR A 121 13.95 -6.90 -4.25
N ALA A 122 15.06 -7.19 -4.93
CA ALA A 122 16.37 -6.71 -4.52
C ALA A 122 16.48 -5.17 -4.55
N ARG A 123 15.92 -4.52 -5.58
CA ARG A 123 15.88 -3.05 -5.69
C ARG A 123 15.05 -2.42 -4.58
N MET A 124 13.88 -3.00 -4.29
CA MET A 124 13.01 -2.52 -3.22
C MET A 124 13.68 -2.69 -1.86
N ALA A 125 14.29 -3.84 -1.58
CA ALA A 125 15.00 -4.10 -0.33
C ALA A 125 16.14 -3.10 -0.13
N ARG A 126 16.95 -2.87 -1.17
CA ARG A 126 18.01 -1.84 -1.15
C ARG A 126 17.44 -0.44 -0.90
N SER A 127 16.31 -0.10 -1.52
CA SER A 127 15.68 1.20 -1.32
C SER A 127 15.22 1.42 0.12
N LEU A 128 14.67 0.40 0.78
CA LEU A 128 14.22 0.47 2.17
C LEU A 128 15.40 0.52 3.15
N LEU A 129 16.41 -0.32 2.93
CA LEU A 129 17.63 -0.31 3.76
C LEU A 129 18.41 1.01 3.62
N GLY A 130 18.40 1.62 2.44
CA GLY A 130 19.03 2.92 2.21
C GLY A 130 18.42 4.06 3.05
N GLU A 131 17.15 3.96 3.43
CA GLU A 131 16.47 4.95 4.28
C GLU A 131 16.92 4.86 5.75
N LEU A 132 17.42 3.70 6.18
CA LEU A 132 17.95 3.50 7.54
C LEU A 132 19.35 4.07 7.75
N VAL A 133 20.03 4.50 6.68
CA VAL A 133 21.35 5.14 6.78
C VAL A 133 21.24 6.53 7.41
N THR A 134 20.07 7.17 7.27
CA THR A 134 19.77 8.44 7.94
C THR A 134 19.16 8.22 9.33
N PRO A 135 19.29 9.18 10.26
CA PRO A 135 18.61 9.10 11.55
C PRO A 135 17.09 9.01 11.33
N VAL A 136 16.51 7.85 11.64
CA VAL A 136 15.08 7.57 11.59
C VAL A 136 14.58 7.17 12.97
N ASP A 137 13.29 7.35 13.23
CA ASP A 137 12.70 6.86 14.46
C ASP A 137 12.66 5.33 14.50
N LEU A 138 12.64 4.76 15.72
CA LEU A 138 12.64 3.32 15.93
C LEU A 138 11.42 2.62 15.33
N SER A 139 10.27 3.31 15.28
CA SER A 139 9.04 2.74 14.74
C SER A 139 9.16 2.55 13.23
N TYR A 140 9.76 3.52 12.54
CA TYR A 140 10.04 3.47 11.11
C TYR A 140 11.08 2.40 10.80
N ALA A 141 12.16 2.31 11.58
CA ALA A 141 13.13 1.23 11.45
C ALA A 141 12.49 -0.16 11.61
N ALA A 142 11.62 -0.33 12.60
CA ALA A 142 10.85 -1.56 12.79
C ALA A 142 9.89 -1.86 11.61
N SER A 143 9.35 -0.82 10.97
CA SER A 143 8.47 -0.96 9.80
C SER A 143 9.24 -1.42 8.58
N VAL A 144 10.47 -0.91 8.39
CA VAL A 144 11.38 -1.40 7.35
C VAL A 144 11.74 -2.86 7.60
N ALA A 145 12.15 -3.23 8.82
CA ALA A 145 12.44 -4.62 9.17
C ALA A 145 11.25 -5.55 8.87
N LEU A 146 10.06 -5.18 9.34
CA LEU A 146 8.83 -5.94 9.10
C LEU A 146 8.49 -6.09 7.61
N SER A 147 8.69 -5.03 6.81
CA SER A 147 8.45 -5.07 5.36
C SER A 147 9.40 -6.01 4.63
N LEU A 148 10.62 -6.19 5.15
CA LEU A 148 11.65 -7.10 4.64
C LEU A 148 11.51 -8.53 5.18
N GLY A 149 10.62 -8.76 6.16
CA GLY A 149 10.42 -10.06 6.79
C GLY A 149 11.45 -10.39 7.88
N CYS A 150 12.10 -9.39 8.47
CA CYS A 150 12.99 -9.51 9.63
C CYS A 150 12.23 -9.17 10.93
#